data_AF-A0A7X6PXW3-F1
#
_entry.id   AF-A0A7X6PXW3-F1
#
_cell.length_a   1.000
_cell.length_b   1.000
_cell.length_c   1.000
_cell.angle_alpha   90.00
_cell.angle_beta   90.00
_cell.angle_gamma   90.00
#
_symmetry.space_group_name_H-M   'P 1'
#
loop_
_entity.id
_entity.type
_entity.pdbx_description
1 polymer ?
#
loop_
_entity_poly.entity_id
_entity_poly.type
_entity_poly.pdbx_seq_one_letter_code
_entity_poly.pdbx_strand_id
1 'polypeptide(L)'
;MNKNTILWTMLFLFIVANTLAQMPKIDWEAIQKENARDHALMMNMLGITEIRPGPSGDPKSPNAANSDESKAAAYKSLPDPLVFNNGSKVTTPEQWERRRKELFELFDSEVYGRIPENIPPVTWEVIRESTGKVEGIPVLERELKGHVDNSAYPSVTVEIQMKLTTPVNADKPVPVVIEFGWVGPMFFNMPDPPKPTWQEQLLKKGWGYAILVPASIQDDSGAGLTKGIIGLVNKGNPRKPDDWGALRAWAWGAGRAVDYFETIEDVDETRVAIEGLSRYGKAAIVALAYEQRIAIGFIGSSGAGGAKILRRNLGEQIENLAGSGEYHWFAPNFIKYAGPLTVNDLPVDAHELVALCAPRPLFISA
;
A
#
# COMPACT_ATOMS: atom_id res chain seq x y z
N MET A 1 45.52 44.64 13.19
CA MET A 1 44.63 43.46 13.10
C MET A 1 44.90 42.58 14.30
N ASN A 2 43.92 42.47 15.20
CA ASN A 2 44.11 41.97 16.56
C ASN A 2 43.85 40.46 16.62
N LYS A 3 44.69 39.71 17.34
CA LYS A 3 44.69 38.23 17.41
C LYS A 3 43.38 37.60 17.94
N ASN A 4 42.46 38.42 18.44
CA ASN A 4 41.18 37.97 19.01
C ASN A 4 40.06 37.77 17.97
N THR A 5 40.22 38.21 16.72
CA THR A 5 39.18 38.03 15.69
C THR A 5 39.28 36.67 14.98
N ILE A 6 40.43 36.00 15.05
CA ILE A 6 40.63 34.67 14.41
C ILE A 6 40.08 33.53 15.29
N LEU A 7 40.02 33.72 16.61
CA LEU A 7 39.55 32.69 17.54
C LEU A 7 38.02 32.51 17.51
N TRP A 8 37.26 33.55 17.19
CA TRP A 8 35.80 33.48 17.08
C TRP A 8 35.32 32.84 15.78
N THR A 9 36.08 32.96 14.69
CA THR A 9 35.74 32.31 13.41
C THR A 9 36.04 30.81 13.44
N MET A 10 37.06 30.35 14.18
CA MET A 10 37.32 28.92 14.34
C MET A 10 36.36 28.22 15.32
N LEU A 11 35.82 28.94 16.31
CA LEU A 11 34.85 28.36 17.25
C LEU A 11 33.44 28.22 16.61
N PHE A 12 33.08 29.11 15.67
CA PHE A 12 31.83 28.98 14.91
C PHE A 12 31.90 27.87 13.84
N LEU A 13 33.07 27.61 13.26
CA LEU A 13 33.27 26.51 12.31
C LEU A 13 33.33 25.11 12.97
N PHE A 14 33.62 25.03 14.28
CA PHE A 14 33.62 23.76 15.02
C PHE A 14 32.25 23.38 15.62
N ILE A 15 31.31 24.33 15.75
CA ILE A 15 29.96 24.06 16.27
C ILE A 15 28.97 23.71 15.14
N VAL A 16 29.27 24.08 13.89
CA VAL A 16 28.44 23.71 12.72
C VAL A 16 28.74 22.28 12.21
N ALA A 17 29.81 21.63 12.69
CA ALA A 17 30.21 20.30 12.23
C ALA A 17 29.62 19.11 13.03
N ASN A 18 28.82 19.34 14.08
CA ASN A 18 28.25 18.27 14.94
C ASN A 18 26.72 18.29 15.05
N THR A 19 26.03 18.93 14.11
CA THR A 19 24.57 18.81 13.96
C THR A 19 24.19 18.15 12.63
N LEU A 20 24.93 17.11 12.24
CA LEU A 20 24.25 16.00 11.58
C LEU A 20 23.38 15.38 12.66
N ALA A 21 22.13 15.85 12.76
CA ALA A 21 21.11 15.18 13.56
C ALA A 21 21.14 13.72 13.14
N GLN A 22 21.72 12.87 14.00
CA GLN A 22 21.77 11.44 13.80
C GLN A 22 20.31 11.04 13.73
N MET A 23 19.83 10.68 12.53
CA MET A 23 18.45 10.23 12.39
C MET A 23 18.22 9.15 13.44
N PRO A 24 17.09 9.19 14.18
CA PRO A 24 16.84 8.23 15.24
C PRO A 24 17.03 6.83 14.67
N LYS A 25 17.97 6.08 15.22
CA LYS A 25 18.23 4.71 14.81
C LYS A 25 16.94 3.93 15.01
N ILE A 26 16.39 3.36 13.92
CA ILE A 26 15.17 2.54 13.99
C ILE A 26 15.44 1.39 14.96
N ASP A 27 14.64 1.30 16.02
CA ASP A 27 14.68 0.21 16.99
C ASP A 27 13.81 -0.96 16.50
N TRP A 28 14.43 -1.81 15.68
CA TRP A 28 13.75 -2.97 15.10
C TRP A 28 13.29 -3.97 16.15
N GLU A 29 14.00 -4.12 17.27
CA GLU A 29 13.60 -5.05 18.33
C GLU A 29 12.32 -4.57 19.01
N ALA A 30 12.22 -3.27 19.31
CA ALA A 30 11.01 -2.68 19.86
C ALA A 30 9.81 -2.83 18.90
N ILE A 31 10.03 -2.60 17.60
CA ILE A 31 8.98 -2.77 16.57
C ILE A 31 8.50 -4.22 16.52
N GLN A 32 9.41 -5.20 16.49
CA GLN A 32 9.02 -6.61 16.43
C GLN A 32 8.29 -7.07 17.70
N LYS A 33 8.70 -6.55 18.87
CA LYS A 33 8.00 -6.82 20.12
C LYS A 33 6.58 -6.27 20.10
N GLU A 34 6.38 -5.05 19.60
CA GLU A 34 5.05 -4.46 19.53
C GLU A 34 4.18 -5.11 18.45
N ASN A 35 4.76 -5.48 17.30
CA ASN A 35 4.11 -6.31 16.29
C ASN A 35 3.54 -7.60 16.91
N ALA A 36 4.36 -8.32 17.67
CA ALA A 36 3.96 -9.56 18.33
C ALA A 36 2.89 -9.31 19.41
N ARG A 37 2.95 -8.18 20.12
CA ARG A 37 1.96 -7.81 21.14
C ARG A 37 0.57 -7.59 20.53
N ASP A 38 0.47 -6.76 19.49
CA ASP A 38 -0.81 -6.50 18.82
C ASP A 38 -1.31 -7.74 18.07
N HIS A 39 -0.42 -8.52 17.44
CA HIS A 39 -0.79 -9.79 16.83
C HIS A 39 -1.39 -10.79 17.83
N ALA A 40 -0.78 -10.94 19.00
CA ALA A 40 -1.32 -11.78 20.07
C ALA A 40 -2.67 -11.28 20.58
N LEU A 41 -2.88 -9.96 20.63
CA LEU A 41 -4.18 -9.38 20.95
C LEU A 41 -5.23 -9.75 19.89
N MET A 42 -4.90 -9.64 18.61
CA MET A 42 -5.80 -10.03 17.50
C MET A 42 -6.14 -11.53 17.57
N MET A 43 -5.14 -12.39 17.81
CA MET A 43 -5.37 -13.83 18.00
C MET A 43 -6.30 -14.11 19.18
N ASN A 44 -6.10 -13.44 20.32
CA ASN A 44 -6.96 -13.59 21.49
C ASN A 44 -8.42 -13.16 21.21
N MET A 45 -8.62 -12.03 20.53
CA MET A 45 -9.96 -11.57 20.12
C MET A 45 -10.68 -12.59 19.23
N LEU A 46 -9.93 -13.33 18.41
CA LEU A 46 -10.45 -14.38 17.52
C LEU A 46 -10.55 -15.76 18.19
N GLY A 47 -10.11 -15.91 19.44
CA GLY A 47 -10.04 -17.19 20.13
C GLY A 47 -9.03 -18.17 19.54
N ILE A 48 -7.96 -17.67 18.89
CA ILE A 48 -6.91 -18.46 18.26
C ILE A 48 -5.73 -18.58 19.23
N THR A 49 -5.28 -19.80 19.50
CA THR A 49 -4.12 -20.06 20.38
C THR A 49 -2.81 -20.19 19.61
N GLU A 50 -2.86 -20.73 18.39
CA GLU A 50 -1.69 -20.93 17.53
C GLU A 50 -2.07 -20.80 16.06
N ILE A 51 -1.09 -20.42 15.24
CA ILE A 51 -1.16 -20.48 13.78
C ILE A 51 -0.02 -21.34 13.25
N ARG A 52 -0.24 -21.93 12.09
CA ARG A 52 0.80 -22.67 11.36
C ARG A 52 1.91 -21.69 10.96
N PRO A 53 3.19 -22.11 11.02
CA PRO A 53 4.29 -21.25 10.63
C PRO A 53 4.35 -21.07 9.11
N GLY A 54 4.62 -19.84 8.67
CA GLY A 54 4.93 -19.57 7.27
C GLY A 54 6.22 -20.27 6.82
N PRO A 55 6.31 -20.73 5.56
CA PRO A 55 7.55 -21.23 5.02
C PRO A 55 8.65 -20.16 4.99
N SER A 56 9.88 -20.61 5.09
CA SER A 56 11.07 -19.75 4.99
C SER A 56 11.36 -19.40 3.53
N GLY A 57 11.77 -18.15 3.30
CA GLY A 57 12.32 -17.72 2.01
C GLY A 57 13.73 -18.26 1.73
N ASP A 58 14.43 -18.82 2.74
CA ASP A 58 15.71 -19.50 2.54
C ASP A 58 15.49 -20.90 1.97
N PRO A 59 15.95 -21.20 0.74
CA PRO A 59 15.81 -22.52 0.11
C PRO A 59 16.51 -23.65 0.86
N LYS A 60 17.43 -23.33 1.78
CA LYS A 60 18.15 -24.32 2.60
C LYS A 60 17.44 -24.63 3.92
N SER A 61 16.40 -23.87 4.28
CA SER A 61 15.66 -24.08 5.51
C SER A 61 14.88 -25.41 5.46
N PRO A 62 14.75 -26.15 6.58
CA PRO A 62 13.90 -27.35 6.62
C PRO A 62 12.42 -27.06 6.30
N ASN A 63 11.95 -25.83 6.50
CA ASN A 63 10.62 -25.35 6.12
C ASN A 63 10.65 -24.39 4.90
N ALA A 64 11.60 -24.57 3.98
CA ALA A 64 11.71 -23.72 2.79
C ALA A 64 10.40 -23.69 1.98
N ALA A 65 10.09 -22.53 1.41
CA ALA A 65 8.95 -22.36 0.53
C ALA A 65 9.05 -23.29 -0.69
N ASN A 66 7.93 -23.88 -1.09
CA ASN A 66 7.88 -24.71 -2.27
C ASN A 66 8.17 -23.88 -3.52
N SER A 67 9.10 -24.33 -4.36
CA SER A 67 9.40 -23.77 -5.69
C SER A 67 9.17 -24.77 -6.82
N ASP A 68 8.72 -25.98 -6.48
CA ASP A 68 8.46 -27.08 -7.40
C ASP A 68 6.99 -27.05 -7.85
N GLU A 69 6.76 -26.75 -9.12
CA GLU A 69 5.41 -26.63 -9.70
C GLU A 69 4.58 -27.91 -9.52
N SER A 70 5.22 -29.08 -9.52
CA SER A 70 4.52 -30.36 -9.34
C SER A 70 3.84 -30.49 -7.96
N LYS A 71 4.23 -29.64 -6.99
CA LYS A 71 3.70 -29.59 -5.63
C LYS A 71 2.83 -28.35 -5.36
N ALA A 72 2.61 -27.50 -6.37
CA ALA A 72 1.90 -26.24 -6.22
C ALA A 72 0.36 -26.39 -6.15
N ALA A 73 -0.19 -27.42 -6.79
CA ALA A 73 -1.62 -27.68 -6.83
C ALA A 73 -2.10 -28.48 -5.61
N ALA A 74 -2.21 -27.80 -4.46
CA ALA A 74 -2.69 -28.40 -3.21
C ALA A 74 -4.22 -28.26 -3.00
N TYR A 75 -4.95 -27.66 -3.95
CA TYR A 75 -6.37 -27.31 -3.81
C TYR A 75 -7.27 -28.05 -4.80
N LYS A 76 -8.51 -28.32 -4.38
CA LYS A 76 -9.48 -29.10 -5.18
C LYS A 76 -10.25 -28.23 -6.17
N SER A 77 -10.53 -26.98 -5.81
CA SER A 77 -11.32 -26.04 -6.61
C SER A 77 -11.01 -24.59 -6.23
N LEU A 78 -11.35 -23.67 -7.12
CA LEU A 78 -11.40 -22.23 -6.84
C LEU A 78 -12.86 -21.79 -6.71
N PRO A 79 -13.18 -20.78 -5.88
CA PRO A 79 -14.49 -20.13 -5.92
C PRO A 79 -14.74 -19.54 -7.32
N ASP A 80 -15.99 -19.67 -7.81
CA ASP A 80 -16.35 -19.18 -9.15
C ASP A 80 -16.80 -17.71 -9.06
N PRO A 81 -16.09 -16.75 -9.68
CA PRO A 81 -16.48 -15.33 -9.65
C PRO A 81 -17.87 -15.09 -10.27
N LEU A 82 -18.37 -16.01 -11.10
CA LEU A 82 -19.66 -15.92 -11.79
C LEU A 82 -20.75 -16.78 -11.13
N VAL A 83 -20.61 -17.07 -9.83
CA VAL A 83 -21.65 -17.73 -9.03
C VAL A 83 -21.96 -16.86 -7.80
N PHE A 84 -23.23 -16.52 -7.62
CA PHE A 84 -23.72 -15.85 -6.41
C PHE A 84 -23.56 -16.75 -5.18
N ASN A 85 -23.55 -16.16 -3.98
CA ASN A 85 -23.47 -16.91 -2.73
C ASN A 85 -24.61 -17.94 -2.54
N ASN A 86 -25.75 -17.73 -3.20
CA ASN A 86 -26.88 -18.67 -3.20
C ASN A 86 -26.75 -19.81 -4.23
N GLY A 87 -25.63 -19.89 -4.97
CA GLY A 87 -25.36 -20.91 -5.98
C GLY A 87 -25.91 -20.62 -7.39
N SER A 88 -26.66 -19.53 -7.59
CA SER A 88 -27.16 -19.15 -8.91
C SER A 88 -26.05 -18.50 -9.78
N LYS A 89 -26.14 -18.66 -11.11
CA LYS A 89 -25.12 -18.18 -12.04
C LYS A 89 -25.28 -16.71 -12.39
N VAL A 90 -24.16 -16.03 -12.57
CA VAL A 90 -24.02 -14.70 -13.16
C VAL A 90 -23.80 -14.86 -14.66
N THR A 91 -24.67 -14.25 -15.45
CA THR A 91 -24.70 -14.40 -16.92
C THR A 91 -24.81 -13.07 -17.67
N THR A 92 -24.97 -11.97 -16.94
CA THR A 92 -25.16 -10.61 -17.49
C THR A 92 -24.33 -9.58 -16.71
N PRO A 93 -23.94 -8.46 -17.31
CA PRO A 93 -23.27 -7.36 -16.61
C PRO A 93 -24.07 -6.83 -15.40
N GLU A 94 -25.39 -6.77 -15.48
CA GLU A 94 -26.24 -6.30 -14.38
C GLU A 94 -26.28 -7.30 -13.21
N GLN A 95 -26.16 -8.60 -13.49
CA GLN A 95 -25.93 -9.61 -12.46
C GLN A 95 -24.52 -9.50 -11.87
N TRP A 96 -23.52 -9.20 -12.70
CA TRP A 96 -22.15 -9.00 -12.25
C TRP A 96 -22.05 -7.85 -11.25
N GLU A 97 -22.71 -6.71 -11.46
CA GLU A 97 -22.70 -5.62 -10.47
C GLU A 97 -23.29 -6.01 -9.11
N ARG A 98 -24.22 -6.97 -9.08
CA ARG A 98 -24.74 -7.54 -7.83
C ARG A 98 -23.73 -8.51 -7.20
N ARG A 99 -23.12 -9.39 -8.00
CA ARG A 99 -22.09 -10.31 -7.52
C ARG A 99 -20.86 -9.56 -7.01
N ARG A 100 -20.49 -8.47 -7.66
CA ARG A 100 -19.39 -7.57 -7.26
C ARG A 100 -19.57 -7.08 -5.82
N LYS A 101 -20.80 -6.73 -5.42
CA LYS A 101 -21.11 -6.34 -4.03
C LYS A 101 -20.93 -7.49 -3.03
N GLU A 102 -21.34 -8.71 -3.39
CA GLU A 102 -21.08 -9.89 -2.55
C GLU A 102 -19.58 -10.16 -2.39
N LEU A 103 -18.81 -10.01 -3.47
CA LEU A 103 -17.36 -10.17 -3.44
C LEU A 103 -16.70 -9.12 -2.56
N PHE A 104 -17.08 -7.84 -2.69
CA PHE A 104 -16.57 -6.78 -1.82
C PHE A 104 -16.86 -7.09 -0.35
N GLU A 105 -18.07 -7.54 -0.02
CA GLU A 105 -18.40 -7.93 1.35
C GLU A 105 -17.50 -9.06 1.88
N LEU A 106 -17.16 -10.06 1.05
CA LEU A 106 -16.25 -11.14 1.44
C LEU A 106 -14.80 -10.65 1.62
N PHE A 107 -14.30 -9.77 0.74
CA PHE A 107 -12.97 -9.18 0.90
C PHE A 107 -12.90 -8.22 2.08
N ASP A 108 -13.93 -7.42 2.30
CA ASP A 108 -14.03 -6.47 3.42
C ASP A 108 -14.14 -7.21 4.75
N SER A 109 -14.88 -8.30 4.81
CA SER A 109 -15.11 -9.01 6.08
C SER A 109 -13.97 -9.95 6.45
N GLU A 110 -13.28 -10.53 5.46
CA GLU A 110 -12.34 -11.64 5.71
C GLU A 110 -10.89 -11.38 5.29
N VAL A 111 -10.62 -10.40 4.44
CA VAL A 111 -9.28 -10.23 3.83
C VAL A 111 -8.69 -8.86 4.10
N TYR A 112 -9.25 -7.80 3.53
CA TYR A 112 -8.65 -6.46 3.55
C TYR A 112 -9.22 -5.56 4.64
N GLY A 113 -10.41 -5.89 5.16
CA GLY A 113 -11.07 -5.20 6.26
C GLY A 113 -11.92 -4.02 5.80
N ARG A 114 -12.94 -3.72 6.60
CA ARG A 114 -13.90 -2.63 6.37
C ARG A 114 -13.26 -1.29 6.68
N ILE A 115 -13.57 -0.35 5.79
CA ILE A 115 -13.32 1.06 6.05
C ILE A 115 -14.42 1.60 6.97
N PRO A 116 -14.11 2.40 8.01
CA PRO A 116 -15.14 3.02 8.85
C PRO A 116 -16.08 3.92 8.05
N GLU A 117 -17.36 3.97 8.43
CA GLU A 117 -18.36 4.81 7.75
C GLU A 117 -17.98 6.30 7.73
N ASN A 118 -17.33 6.78 8.80
CA ASN A 118 -16.90 8.15 8.95
C ASN A 118 -15.37 8.21 8.97
N ILE A 119 -14.77 8.50 7.82
CA ILE A 119 -13.35 8.81 7.73
C ILE A 119 -13.21 10.32 7.66
N PRO A 120 -12.27 10.94 8.39
CA PRO A 120 -12.08 12.37 8.32
C PRO A 120 -11.65 12.84 6.91
N PRO A 121 -12.05 14.05 6.50
CA PRO A 121 -11.64 14.63 5.22
C PRO A 121 -10.13 14.92 5.19
N VAL A 122 -9.60 15.07 3.98
CA VAL A 122 -8.20 15.43 3.72
C VAL A 122 -8.13 16.80 3.06
N THR A 123 -7.35 17.70 3.63
CA THR A 123 -7.04 19.01 3.03
C THR A 123 -5.63 19.00 2.47
N TRP A 124 -5.48 19.25 1.18
CA TRP A 124 -4.18 19.24 0.51
C TRP A 124 -3.51 20.61 0.55
N GLU A 125 -2.23 20.62 0.89
CA GLU A 125 -1.35 21.78 0.87
C GLU A 125 -0.18 21.52 -0.07
N VAL A 126 0.10 22.48 -0.97
CA VAL A 126 1.32 22.49 -1.77
C VAL A 126 2.44 23.10 -0.93
N ILE A 127 3.32 22.26 -0.41
CA ILE A 127 4.45 22.66 0.45
C ILE A 127 5.55 23.34 -0.37
N ARG A 128 5.75 22.85 -1.59
CA ARG A 128 6.75 23.36 -2.50
C ARG A 128 6.28 23.15 -3.93
N GLU A 129 6.46 24.16 -4.75
CA GLU A 129 6.31 24.07 -6.20
C GLU A 129 7.57 24.60 -6.87
N SER A 130 8.11 23.87 -7.84
CA SER A 130 9.27 24.32 -8.60
C SER A 130 9.35 23.69 -9.98
N THR A 131 9.85 24.44 -10.96
CA THR A 131 10.22 23.90 -12.26
C THR A 131 11.60 23.24 -12.20
N GLY A 132 11.75 22.08 -12.83
CA GLY A 132 12.98 21.31 -12.87
C GLY A 132 13.19 20.59 -14.19
N LYS A 133 14.11 19.62 -14.18
CA LYS A 133 14.31 18.70 -15.29
C LYS A 133 14.44 17.27 -14.78
N VAL A 134 13.73 16.34 -15.42
CA VAL A 134 13.89 14.89 -15.21
C VAL A 134 14.41 14.32 -16.53
N GLU A 135 15.63 13.77 -16.51
CA GLU A 135 16.30 13.25 -17.72
C GLU A 135 16.31 14.27 -18.89
N GLY A 136 16.48 15.55 -18.57
CA GLY A 136 16.50 16.65 -19.54
C GLY A 136 15.13 17.20 -19.95
N ILE A 137 14.02 16.55 -19.54
CA ILE A 137 12.66 16.97 -19.85
C ILE A 137 12.21 18.03 -18.81
N PRO A 138 11.77 19.24 -19.23
CA PRO A 138 11.26 20.25 -18.30
C PRO A 138 9.97 19.79 -17.60
N VAL A 139 9.97 19.86 -16.27
CA VAL A 139 8.83 19.43 -15.43
C VAL A 139 8.45 20.48 -14.40
N LEU A 140 7.19 20.48 -14.00
CA LEU A 140 6.68 21.13 -12.80
C LEU A 140 6.57 20.07 -11.71
N GLU A 141 7.21 20.32 -10.57
CA GLU A 141 7.18 19.45 -9.41
C GLU A 141 6.44 20.13 -8.26
N ARG A 142 5.44 19.46 -7.71
CA ARG A 142 4.72 19.84 -6.48
C ARG A 142 4.99 18.81 -5.40
N GLU A 143 5.51 19.25 -4.27
CA GLU A 143 5.55 18.46 -3.03
C GLU A 143 4.31 18.83 -2.21
N LEU A 144 3.54 17.82 -1.82
CA LEU A 144 2.23 17.99 -1.21
C LEU A 144 2.14 17.27 0.13
N LYS A 145 1.34 17.85 1.03
CA LYS A 145 0.86 17.21 2.25
C LYS A 145 -0.66 17.23 2.29
N GLY A 146 -1.26 16.06 2.41
CA GLY A 146 -2.68 15.88 2.70
C GLY A 146 -2.87 15.82 4.22
N HIS A 147 -3.39 16.88 4.80
CA HIS A 147 -3.72 16.97 6.23
C HIS A 147 -5.05 16.30 6.47
N VAL A 148 -5.03 15.15 7.14
CA VAL A 148 -6.26 14.48 7.58
C VAL A 148 -6.80 15.22 8.81
N ASP A 149 -8.09 15.58 8.81
CA ASP A 149 -8.72 16.19 9.97
C ASP A 149 -8.64 15.26 11.19
N ASN A 150 -7.96 15.70 12.23
CA ASN A 150 -7.78 14.95 13.47
C ASN A 150 -8.51 15.57 14.67
N SER A 151 -9.46 16.47 14.44
CA SER A 151 -10.25 17.13 15.50
C SER A 151 -10.92 16.15 16.46
N ALA A 152 -11.34 14.99 15.95
CA ALA A 152 -11.93 13.91 16.74
C ALA A 152 -10.93 13.16 17.65
N TYR A 153 -9.63 13.21 17.34
CA TYR A 153 -8.56 12.60 18.14
C TYR A 153 -7.18 13.27 17.88
N PRO A 154 -6.92 14.45 18.47
CA PRO A 154 -5.75 15.28 18.12
C PRO A 154 -4.38 14.70 18.48
N SER A 155 -4.31 13.61 19.25
CA SER A 155 -3.05 12.94 19.60
C SER A 155 -2.45 12.12 18.45
N VAL A 156 -3.20 11.89 17.37
CA VAL A 156 -2.69 11.28 16.14
C VAL A 156 -2.81 12.31 15.03
N THR A 157 -1.69 12.62 14.40
CA THR A 157 -1.64 13.47 13.19
C THR A 157 -1.30 12.59 12.00
N VAL A 158 -1.99 12.79 10.89
CA VAL A 158 -1.74 12.07 9.64
C VAL A 158 -1.53 13.09 8.54
N GLU A 159 -0.31 13.11 8.00
CA GLU A 159 0.10 13.97 6.88
C GLU A 159 0.48 13.08 5.70
N ILE A 160 -0.45 12.91 4.76
CA ILE A 160 -0.24 12.09 3.55
C ILE A 160 0.75 12.80 2.65
N GLN A 161 1.87 12.16 2.33
CA GLN A 161 2.93 12.74 1.50
C GLN A 161 2.78 12.29 0.06
N MET A 162 2.77 13.26 -0.85
CA MET A 162 2.74 13.01 -2.30
C MET A 162 3.69 13.98 -3.01
N LYS A 163 4.39 13.50 -4.04
CA LYS A 163 5.10 14.34 -5.00
C LYS A 163 4.47 14.17 -6.38
N LEU A 164 3.89 15.22 -6.93
CA LEU A 164 3.33 15.25 -8.28
C LEU A 164 4.35 15.89 -9.24
N THR A 165 4.58 15.25 -10.38
CA THR A 165 5.44 15.75 -11.45
C THR A 165 4.69 15.73 -12.78
N THR A 166 4.55 16.89 -13.42
CA THR A 166 3.90 17.07 -14.73
C THR A 166 4.82 17.77 -15.73
N PRO A 167 4.67 17.57 -17.05
CA PRO A 167 5.41 18.34 -18.04
C PRO A 167 5.03 19.85 -18.02
N VAL A 168 6.00 20.77 -18.09
CA VAL A 168 5.72 22.24 -18.03
C VAL A 168 4.93 22.75 -19.24
N ASN A 169 5.10 22.15 -20.41
CA ASN A 169 4.58 22.65 -21.69
C ASN A 169 3.41 21.79 -22.21
N ALA A 170 2.55 21.30 -21.32
CA ALA A 170 1.37 20.55 -21.73
C ALA A 170 0.25 21.51 -22.16
N ASP A 171 -0.24 21.39 -23.40
CA ASP A 171 -1.35 22.20 -23.92
C ASP A 171 -2.73 21.76 -23.39
N LYS A 172 -2.79 20.64 -22.66
CA LYS A 172 -4.00 19.99 -22.12
C LYS A 172 -3.67 19.32 -20.78
N PRO A 173 -4.69 19.08 -19.92
CA PRO A 173 -4.51 18.26 -18.73
C PRO A 173 -3.90 16.90 -19.07
N VAL A 174 -2.92 16.45 -18.28
CA VAL A 174 -2.12 15.25 -18.58
C VAL A 174 -2.60 14.03 -17.79
N PRO A 175 -2.55 12.80 -18.36
CA PRO A 175 -2.67 11.58 -17.57
C PRO A 175 -1.62 11.52 -16.48
N VAL A 176 -1.96 10.93 -15.33
CA VAL A 176 -1.02 10.75 -14.22
C VAL A 176 -0.99 9.29 -13.80
N VAL A 177 0.22 8.76 -13.60
CA VAL A 177 0.42 7.46 -12.95
C VAL A 177 0.79 7.69 -11.48
N ILE A 178 -0.06 7.24 -10.55
CA ILE A 178 0.26 7.16 -9.13
C ILE A 178 1.19 5.96 -8.93
N GLU A 179 2.38 6.16 -8.39
CA GLU A 179 3.27 5.13 -7.87
C GLU A 179 3.12 5.10 -6.35
N PHE A 180 2.80 3.95 -5.78
CA PHE A 180 3.05 3.73 -4.36
C PHE A 180 4.56 3.55 -4.14
N GLY A 181 5.20 4.54 -3.52
CA GLY A 181 6.65 4.59 -3.42
C GLY A 181 7.15 5.40 -2.22
N TRP A 182 8.26 6.09 -2.41
CA TRP A 182 8.95 6.87 -1.38
C TRP A 182 9.50 8.15 -1.98
N VAL A 183 9.41 9.24 -1.21
CA VAL A 183 10.01 10.53 -1.58
C VAL A 183 11.29 10.69 -0.77
N GLY A 184 12.44 10.80 -1.47
CA GLY A 184 13.75 11.02 -0.86
C GLY A 184 14.77 9.91 -1.18
N PRO A 185 16.05 10.09 -0.79
CA PRO A 185 17.09 9.10 -1.04
C PRO A 185 16.83 7.83 -0.23
N MET A 186 16.69 6.69 -0.90
CA MET A 186 16.80 5.39 -0.23
C MET A 186 18.25 5.19 0.19
N PHE A 187 18.50 4.95 1.48
CA PHE A 187 19.84 4.70 2.03
C PHE A 187 20.40 3.31 1.72
N PHE A 188 19.87 2.64 0.70
CA PHE A 188 20.39 1.38 0.19
C PHE A 188 21.20 1.65 -1.07
N ASN A 189 22.34 0.98 -1.22
CA ASN A 189 23.17 1.03 -2.42
C ASN A 189 22.49 0.23 -3.54
N MET A 190 21.40 0.78 -4.08
CA MET A 190 20.66 0.19 -5.19
C MET A 190 21.41 0.46 -6.50
N PRO A 191 21.49 -0.53 -7.42
CA PRO A 191 22.03 -0.26 -8.74
C PRO A 191 21.18 0.81 -9.43
N ASP A 192 21.81 1.60 -10.31
CA ASP A 192 21.11 2.59 -11.11
C ASP A 192 19.95 1.91 -11.86
N PRO A 193 18.75 2.54 -11.88
CA PRO A 193 17.62 1.97 -12.59
C PRO A 193 17.96 1.88 -14.09
N PRO A 194 17.48 0.83 -14.78
CA PRO A 194 17.67 0.71 -16.22
C PRO A 194 17.11 1.93 -16.94
N LYS A 195 17.85 2.41 -17.96
CA LYS A 195 17.44 3.53 -18.81
C LYS A 195 16.68 3.03 -20.05
N PRO A 196 15.67 3.77 -20.56
CA PRO A 196 15.11 4.98 -19.96
C PRO A 196 14.38 4.67 -18.65
N THR A 197 14.46 5.55 -17.66
CA THR A 197 13.72 5.35 -16.40
C THR A 197 12.22 5.36 -16.68
N TRP A 198 11.42 4.78 -15.78
CA TRP A 198 9.96 4.78 -15.98
C TRP A 198 9.41 6.22 -16.00
N GLN A 199 9.96 7.13 -15.20
CA GLN A 199 9.60 8.56 -15.22
C GLN A 199 9.89 9.19 -16.59
N GLU A 200 11.06 8.90 -17.17
CA GLU A 200 11.42 9.37 -18.51
C GLU A 200 10.46 8.83 -19.58
N GLN A 201 10.06 7.56 -19.48
CA GLN A 201 9.12 6.94 -20.41
C GLN A 201 7.74 7.60 -20.36
N LEU A 202 7.23 7.94 -19.17
CA LEU A 202 5.96 8.65 -19.01
C LEU A 202 6.03 10.09 -19.53
N LEU A 203 7.07 10.83 -19.13
CA LEU A 203 7.25 12.22 -19.53
C LEU A 203 7.45 12.37 -21.04
N LYS A 204 8.17 11.45 -21.71
CA LYS A 204 8.28 11.41 -23.19
C LYS A 204 6.94 11.19 -23.90
N LYS A 205 5.96 10.61 -23.22
CA LYS A 205 4.58 10.46 -23.71
C LYS A 205 3.68 11.63 -23.36
N GLY A 206 4.21 12.64 -22.67
CA GLY A 206 3.44 13.78 -22.16
C GLY A 206 2.56 13.43 -20.97
N TRP A 207 2.89 12.38 -20.20
CA TRP A 207 2.16 11.99 -19.00
C TRP A 207 2.92 12.49 -17.77
N GLY A 208 2.18 12.81 -16.71
CA GLY A 208 2.72 13.05 -15.38
C GLY A 208 2.80 11.76 -14.55
N TYR A 209 3.39 11.89 -13.36
CA TYR A 209 3.37 10.84 -12.34
C TYR A 209 3.30 11.45 -10.95
N ALA A 210 2.76 10.69 -10.01
CA ALA A 210 2.67 11.07 -8.62
C ALA A 210 3.26 9.96 -7.74
N ILE A 211 4.26 10.28 -6.93
CA ILE A 211 4.80 9.35 -5.93
C ILE A 211 4.02 9.58 -4.64
N LEU A 212 3.19 8.62 -4.27
CA LEU A 212 2.41 8.63 -3.04
C LEU A 212 3.08 7.73 -2.00
N VAL A 213 3.38 8.24 -0.80
CA VAL A 213 4.13 7.51 0.22
C VAL A 213 3.19 6.69 1.12
N PRO A 214 3.12 5.35 1.00
CA PRO A 214 2.13 4.54 1.73
C PRO A 214 2.30 4.65 3.26
N ALA A 215 3.54 4.66 3.73
CA ALA A 215 3.86 4.79 5.16
C ALA A 215 3.39 6.11 5.78
N SER A 216 3.17 7.16 4.98
CA SER A 216 2.61 8.44 5.47
C SER A 216 1.10 8.36 5.73
N ILE A 217 0.42 7.39 5.11
CA ILE A 217 -1.00 7.09 5.31
C ILE A 217 -1.15 6.14 6.50
N GLN A 218 -0.41 5.03 6.46
CA GLN A 218 -0.38 4.03 7.50
C GLN A 218 0.98 3.33 7.52
N ASP A 219 1.60 3.22 8.69
CA ASP A 219 2.88 2.52 8.86
C ASP A 219 2.81 1.07 8.36
N ASP A 220 3.91 0.61 7.77
CA ASP A 220 4.07 -0.78 7.33
C ASP A 220 4.53 -1.69 8.48
N SER A 221 3.77 -1.69 9.57
CA SER A 221 4.05 -2.48 10.76
C SER A 221 2.82 -2.58 11.67
N GLY A 222 2.65 -3.73 12.32
CA GLY A 222 1.69 -3.92 13.41
C GLY A 222 1.84 -2.90 14.55
N ALA A 223 3.08 -2.50 14.87
CA ALA A 223 3.38 -1.48 15.87
C ALA A 223 2.81 -0.09 15.54
N GLY A 224 2.47 0.15 14.27
CA GLY A 224 1.87 1.39 13.80
C GLY A 224 0.35 1.36 13.71
N LEU A 225 -0.33 0.24 14.00
CA LEU A 225 -1.79 0.11 13.81
C LEU A 225 -2.63 0.99 14.75
N THR A 226 -2.07 1.47 15.86
CA THR A 226 -2.68 2.46 16.76
C THR A 226 -2.28 3.90 16.42
N LYS A 227 -1.54 4.09 15.32
CA LYS A 227 -1.15 5.37 14.71
C LYS A 227 -1.59 5.39 13.24
N GLY A 228 -1.21 6.43 12.50
CA GLY A 228 -1.63 6.60 11.10
C GLY A 228 -3.15 6.76 10.97
N ILE A 229 -3.68 6.59 9.77
CA ILE A 229 -5.12 6.72 9.52
C ILE A 229 -5.94 5.69 10.31
N ILE A 230 -5.48 4.45 10.45
CA ILE A 230 -6.16 3.39 11.22
C ILE A 230 -6.22 3.79 12.69
N GLY A 231 -5.09 4.20 13.27
CA GLY A 231 -5.05 4.68 14.65
C GLY A 231 -5.88 5.92 14.89
N LEU A 232 -5.91 6.85 13.94
CA LEU A 232 -6.72 8.06 14.03
C LEU A 232 -8.22 7.73 14.13
N VAL A 233 -8.74 6.92 13.19
CA VAL A 233 -10.17 6.56 13.17
C VAL A 233 -10.56 5.68 14.35
N ASN A 234 -9.64 4.85 14.84
CA ASN A 234 -9.83 4.02 16.03
C ASN A 234 -9.49 4.73 17.35
N LYS A 235 -9.12 6.02 17.32
CA LYS A 235 -8.77 6.82 18.50
C LYS A 235 -7.67 6.17 19.35
N GLY A 236 -6.64 5.63 18.67
CA GLY A 236 -5.51 4.93 19.28
C GLY A 236 -5.83 3.53 19.82
N ASN A 237 -7.07 3.05 19.66
CA ASN A 237 -7.44 1.71 20.12
C ASN A 237 -7.03 0.62 19.10
N PRO A 238 -6.80 -0.62 19.57
CA PRO A 238 -6.60 -1.76 18.68
C PRO A 238 -7.77 -1.97 17.72
N ARG A 239 -7.46 -2.59 16.58
CA ARG A 239 -8.45 -2.93 15.55
C ARG A 239 -9.47 -3.94 16.05
N LYS A 240 -10.71 -3.82 15.55
CA LYS A 240 -11.72 -4.88 15.60
C LYS A 240 -11.42 -5.97 14.57
N PRO A 241 -12.01 -7.18 14.70
CA PRO A 241 -11.73 -8.30 13.82
C PRO A 241 -11.84 -8.02 12.31
N ASP A 242 -12.72 -7.10 11.94
CA ASP A 242 -13.04 -6.74 10.57
C ASP A 242 -12.60 -5.33 10.17
N ASP A 243 -11.86 -4.61 11.01
CA ASP A 243 -11.28 -3.32 10.62
C ASP A 243 -10.22 -3.54 9.52
N TRP A 244 -10.14 -2.58 8.59
CA TRP A 244 -9.11 -2.51 7.56
C TRP A 244 -7.66 -2.76 8.03
N GLY A 245 -6.88 -3.37 7.14
CA GLY A 245 -5.42 -3.43 7.22
C GLY A 245 -4.74 -2.34 6.40
N ALA A 246 -3.41 -2.33 6.48
CA ALA A 246 -2.58 -1.33 5.82
C ALA A 246 -2.78 -1.31 4.28
N LEU A 247 -2.99 -2.46 3.62
CA LEU A 247 -3.23 -2.48 2.17
C LEU A 247 -4.48 -1.68 1.78
N ARG A 248 -5.55 -1.82 2.57
CA ARG A 248 -6.82 -1.10 2.35
C ARG A 248 -6.70 0.38 2.74
N ALA A 249 -5.92 0.70 3.77
CA ALA A 249 -5.59 2.07 4.15
C ALA A 249 -4.76 2.79 3.07
N TRP A 250 -3.74 2.13 2.50
CA TRP A 250 -2.95 2.67 1.40
C TRP A 250 -3.81 2.89 0.16
N ALA A 251 -4.67 1.92 -0.18
CA ALA A 251 -5.66 2.05 -1.24
C ALA A 251 -6.62 3.24 -1.02
N TRP A 252 -7.08 3.47 0.21
CA TRP A 252 -7.85 4.67 0.55
C TRP A 252 -7.05 5.95 0.29
N GLY A 253 -5.77 5.99 0.67
CA GLY A 253 -4.92 7.14 0.42
C GLY A 253 -4.71 7.45 -1.06
N ALA A 254 -4.66 6.43 -1.93
CA ALA A 254 -4.67 6.65 -3.39
C ALA A 254 -5.95 7.35 -3.86
N GLY A 255 -7.11 6.98 -3.30
CA GLY A 255 -8.36 7.71 -3.56
C GLY A 255 -8.29 9.18 -3.11
N ARG A 256 -7.58 9.49 -2.02
CA ARG A 256 -7.37 10.88 -1.57
C ARG A 256 -6.46 11.68 -2.51
N ALA A 257 -5.52 11.02 -3.18
CA ALA A 257 -4.73 11.64 -4.24
C ALA A 257 -5.59 11.94 -5.48
N VAL A 258 -6.50 11.03 -5.85
CA VAL A 258 -7.48 11.29 -6.92
C VAL A 258 -8.37 12.49 -6.58
N ASP A 259 -8.85 12.60 -5.34
CA ASP A 259 -9.62 13.77 -4.89
C ASP A 259 -8.85 15.08 -5.12
N TYR A 260 -7.52 15.09 -4.92
CA TYR A 260 -6.70 16.27 -5.20
C TYR A 260 -6.60 16.56 -6.71
N PHE A 261 -6.45 15.53 -7.54
CA PHE A 261 -6.36 15.70 -8.99
C PHE A 261 -7.64 16.29 -9.58
N GLU A 262 -8.81 15.98 -9.00
CA GLU A 262 -10.09 16.61 -9.37
C GLU A 262 -10.14 18.13 -9.08
N THR A 263 -9.20 18.69 -8.31
CA THR A 263 -9.16 20.13 -7.94
C THR A 263 -8.18 20.97 -8.75
N ILE A 264 -7.37 20.36 -9.62
CA ILE A 264 -6.33 21.05 -10.40
C ILE A 264 -6.58 20.89 -11.90
N GLU A 265 -6.27 21.91 -12.68
CA GLU A 265 -6.60 21.95 -14.10
C GLU A 265 -5.54 21.30 -15.01
N ASP A 266 -4.33 21.02 -14.49
CA ASP A 266 -3.22 20.50 -15.29
C ASP A 266 -3.12 18.97 -15.29
N VAL A 267 -4.01 18.28 -14.56
CA VAL A 267 -4.13 16.81 -14.53
C VAL A 267 -5.48 16.40 -15.10
N ASP A 268 -5.47 15.37 -15.94
CA ASP A 268 -6.69 14.71 -16.42
C ASP A 268 -7.11 13.64 -15.41
N GLU A 269 -8.06 13.99 -14.55
CA GLU A 269 -8.59 13.16 -13.47
C GLU A 269 -9.29 11.89 -13.98
N THR A 270 -9.72 11.87 -15.24
CA THR A 270 -10.32 10.70 -15.87
C THR A 270 -9.29 9.70 -16.40
N ARG A 271 -8.01 10.09 -16.44
CA ARG A 271 -6.89 9.27 -16.93
C ARG A 271 -5.80 9.10 -15.88
N VAL A 272 -6.22 8.67 -14.69
CA VAL A 272 -5.33 8.30 -13.58
C VAL A 272 -5.06 6.80 -13.60
N ALA A 273 -3.78 6.40 -13.58
CA ALA A 273 -3.38 5.01 -13.38
C ALA A 273 -2.76 4.80 -12.00
N ILE A 274 -2.73 3.56 -11.52
CA ILE A 274 -2.04 3.17 -10.27
C ILE A 274 -0.97 2.11 -10.58
N GLU A 275 0.18 2.25 -9.94
CA GLU A 275 1.30 1.32 -10.01
C GLU A 275 1.77 1.00 -8.58
N GLY A 276 2.27 -0.23 -8.40
CA GLY A 276 3.06 -0.57 -7.24
C GLY A 276 3.80 -1.89 -7.41
N LEU A 277 4.92 -2.03 -6.70
CA LEU A 277 5.78 -3.22 -6.69
C LEU A 277 5.72 -3.98 -5.37
N SER A 278 5.69 -5.32 -5.42
CA SER A 278 5.73 -6.19 -4.23
C SER A 278 4.54 -5.91 -3.29
N ARG A 279 4.76 -5.56 -2.02
CA ARG A 279 3.68 -5.17 -1.08
C ARG A 279 2.85 -3.99 -1.57
N TYR A 280 3.45 -3.07 -2.31
CA TYR A 280 2.74 -1.96 -2.92
C TYR A 280 1.99 -2.37 -4.19
N GLY A 281 2.43 -3.44 -4.87
CA GLY A 281 1.63 -4.10 -5.90
C GLY A 281 0.36 -4.73 -5.33
N LYS A 282 0.42 -5.30 -4.12
CA LYS A 282 -0.77 -5.78 -3.40
C LYS A 282 -1.74 -4.63 -3.14
N ALA A 283 -1.23 -3.49 -2.67
CA ALA A 283 -2.06 -2.31 -2.42
C ALA A 283 -2.57 -1.65 -3.71
N ALA A 284 -1.81 -1.67 -4.80
CA ALA A 284 -2.22 -1.12 -6.09
C ALA A 284 -3.42 -1.89 -6.67
N ILE A 285 -3.46 -3.22 -6.56
CA ILE A 285 -4.63 -3.99 -7.02
C ILE A 285 -5.83 -3.80 -6.10
N VAL A 286 -5.62 -3.64 -4.79
CA VAL A 286 -6.69 -3.25 -3.85
C VAL A 286 -7.21 -1.83 -4.19
N ALA A 287 -6.32 -0.89 -4.46
CA ALA A 287 -6.68 0.47 -4.89
C ALA A 287 -7.49 0.43 -6.17
N LEU A 288 -7.02 -0.29 -7.20
CA LEU A 288 -7.78 -0.45 -8.43
C LEU A 288 -9.16 -1.07 -8.15
N ALA A 289 -9.25 -2.14 -7.37
CA ALA A 289 -10.53 -2.80 -7.08
C ALA A 289 -11.53 -1.86 -6.37
N TYR A 290 -11.10 -1.06 -5.40
CA TYR A 290 -12.00 -0.25 -4.56
C TYR A 290 -12.20 1.20 -5.01
N GLU A 291 -11.24 1.79 -5.74
CA GLU A 291 -11.34 3.15 -6.27
C GLU A 291 -11.64 3.08 -7.77
N GLN A 292 -12.93 3.24 -8.12
CA GLN A 292 -13.39 3.09 -9.50
C GLN A 292 -12.95 4.23 -10.42
N ARG A 293 -12.50 5.37 -9.86
CA ARG A 293 -11.97 6.50 -10.64
C ARG A 293 -10.56 6.24 -11.21
N ILE A 294 -9.81 5.30 -10.63
CA ILE A 294 -8.53 4.88 -11.21
C ILE A 294 -8.83 4.09 -12.49
N ALA A 295 -8.32 4.56 -13.63
CA ALA A 295 -8.63 4.05 -14.95
C ALA A 295 -7.87 2.76 -15.30
N ILE A 296 -6.62 2.60 -14.85
CA ILE A 296 -5.74 1.47 -15.21
C ILE A 296 -4.83 1.09 -14.02
N GLY A 297 -4.55 -0.21 -13.85
CA GLY A 297 -3.54 -0.69 -12.89
C GLY A 297 -2.34 -1.40 -13.50
N PHE A 298 -1.14 -1.08 -13.01
CA PHE A 298 0.13 -1.75 -13.30
C PHE A 298 0.61 -2.45 -12.02
N ILE A 299 0.35 -3.75 -11.93
CA ILE A 299 0.51 -4.53 -10.69
C ILE A 299 1.83 -5.30 -10.76
N GLY A 300 2.90 -4.74 -10.16
CA GLY A 300 4.24 -5.29 -10.17
C GLY A 300 4.49 -6.34 -9.07
N SER A 301 4.81 -7.59 -9.46
CA SER A 301 5.30 -8.65 -8.56
C SER A 301 4.55 -8.77 -7.23
N SER A 302 3.22 -8.64 -7.24
CA SER A 302 2.43 -8.42 -6.01
C SER A 302 2.40 -9.63 -5.08
N GLY A 303 2.49 -10.86 -5.61
CA GLY A 303 2.65 -12.06 -4.78
C GLY A 303 1.42 -12.40 -3.93
N ALA A 304 1.64 -13.10 -2.81
CA ALA A 304 0.59 -13.68 -1.96
C ALA A 304 -0.25 -12.59 -1.28
N GLY A 305 -1.57 -12.62 -1.43
CA GLY A 305 -2.44 -11.54 -0.91
C GLY A 305 -2.53 -10.31 -1.84
N GLY A 306 -1.83 -10.36 -2.97
CA GLY A 306 -2.09 -9.55 -4.16
C GLY A 306 -2.70 -10.41 -5.27
N ALA A 307 -2.00 -10.53 -6.41
CA ALA A 307 -2.50 -11.26 -7.58
C ALA A 307 -2.22 -12.78 -7.57
N LYS A 308 -1.44 -13.31 -6.61
CA LYS A 308 -1.20 -14.76 -6.51
C LYS A 308 -2.40 -15.45 -5.87
N ILE A 309 -2.89 -16.49 -6.53
CA ILE A 309 -3.84 -17.46 -5.96
C ILE A 309 -3.25 -18.04 -4.66
N LEU A 310 -3.88 -17.73 -3.52
CA LEU A 310 -3.39 -18.14 -2.21
C LEU A 310 -3.44 -19.66 -2.06
N ARG A 311 -4.44 -20.31 -2.66
CA ARG A 311 -4.54 -21.78 -2.71
C ARG A 311 -3.35 -22.49 -3.36
N ARG A 312 -2.51 -21.78 -4.14
CA ARG A 312 -1.27 -22.35 -4.69
C ARG A 312 -0.17 -22.41 -3.64
N ASN A 313 0.27 -23.63 -3.34
CA ASN A 313 1.43 -23.91 -2.49
C ASN A 313 2.74 -23.66 -3.26
N LEU A 314 3.06 -22.40 -3.55
CA LEU A 314 4.29 -22.00 -4.23
C LEU A 314 4.78 -20.66 -3.66
N GLY A 315 6.01 -20.56 -3.17
CA GLY A 315 6.55 -19.33 -2.56
C GLY A 315 5.86 -18.95 -1.24
N GLU A 316 5.69 -17.65 -1.01
CA GLU A 316 4.99 -17.07 0.15
C GLU A 316 3.54 -17.61 0.30
N GLN A 317 3.17 -17.94 1.53
CA GLN A 317 1.88 -18.56 1.88
C GLN A 317 1.06 -17.69 2.83
N ILE A 318 -0.21 -18.07 3.02
CA ILE A 318 -1.12 -17.36 3.94
C ILE A 318 -0.59 -17.33 5.37
N GLU A 319 0.16 -18.34 5.79
CA GLU A 319 0.81 -18.41 7.09
C GLU A 319 1.91 -17.34 7.28
N ASN A 320 2.58 -16.91 6.21
CA ASN A 320 3.50 -15.75 6.29
C ASN A 320 2.70 -14.48 6.56
N LEU A 321 1.67 -14.26 5.73
CA LEU A 321 0.81 -13.08 5.75
C LEU A 321 0.02 -12.93 7.05
N ALA A 322 -0.37 -14.03 7.67
CA ALA A 322 -1.08 -14.05 8.95
C ALA A 322 -0.14 -13.98 10.16
N GLY A 323 1.17 -14.11 9.95
CA GLY A 323 2.18 -14.02 11.00
C GLY A 323 2.37 -12.59 11.50
N SER A 324 2.97 -12.45 12.68
CA SER A 324 3.18 -11.15 13.34
C SER A 324 4.00 -10.15 12.50
N GLY A 325 4.73 -10.62 11.49
CA GLY A 325 5.50 -9.76 10.58
C GLY A 325 4.67 -9.08 9.48
N GLU A 326 3.49 -9.59 9.14
CA GLU A 326 2.75 -9.18 7.93
C GLU A 326 1.22 -9.05 8.12
N TYR A 327 0.66 -9.55 9.24
CA TYR A 327 -0.80 -9.51 9.51
C TYR A 327 -1.40 -8.10 9.47
N HIS A 328 -0.59 -7.05 9.68
CA HIS A 328 -1.03 -5.66 9.63
C HIS A 328 -1.49 -5.23 8.24
N TRP A 329 -1.11 -5.96 7.17
CA TRP A 329 -1.59 -5.73 5.82
C TRP A 329 -3.08 -6.05 5.62
N PHE A 330 -3.63 -6.95 6.43
CA PHE A 330 -4.96 -7.56 6.26
C PHE A 330 -5.88 -7.23 7.44
N ALA A 331 -7.17 -7.55 7.31
CA ALA A 331 -8.09 -7.58 8.45
C ALA A 331 -7.62 -8.61 9.48
N PRO A 332 -7.81 -8.39 10.79
CA PRO A 332 -7.48 -9.40 11.79
C PRO A 332 -8.17 -10.75 11.53
N ASN A 333 -9.41 -10.77 11.04
CA ASN A 333 -10.13 -11.98 10.63
C ASN A 333 -9.34 -12.88 9.70
N PHE A 334 -8.45 -12.33 8.86
CA PHE A 334 -7.62 -13.11 7.95
C PHE A 334 -6.69 -14.11 8.67
N ILE A 335 -6.33 -13.85 9.93
CA ILE A 335 -5.45 -14.72 10.73
C ILE A 335 -6.06 -16.13 10.90
N LYS A 336 -7.40 -16.25 10.91
CA LYS A 336 -8.09 -17.54 11.11
C LYS A 336 -7.71 -18.58 10.06
N TYR A 337 -7.39 -18.14 8.85
CA TYR A 337 -7.02 -19.01 7.73
C TYR A 337 -5.59 -19.58 7.83
N ALA A 338 -4.79 -19.12 8.79
CA ALA A 338 -3.51 -19.72 9.17
C ALA A 338 -3.59 -20.57 10.45
N GLY A 339 -4.72 -20.54 11.18
CA GLY A 339 -4.92 -21.27 12.44
C GLY A 339 -6.01 -22.33 12.34
N PRO A 340 -7.23 -22.07 12.87
CA PRO A 340 -8.32 -23.05 12.88
C PRO A 340 -8.88 -23.38 11.49
N LEU A 341 -8.67 -22.52 10.50
CA LEU A 341 -9.05 -22.73 9.10
C LEU A 341 -7.81 -22.86 8.21
N THR A 342 -8.04 -23.25 6.96
CA THR A 342 -7.02 -23.41 5.92
C THR A 342 -7.29 -22.48 4.76
N VAL A 343 -6.33 -22.38 3.84
CA VAL A 343 -6.50 -21.62 2.58
C VAL A 343 -7.68 -22.10 1.72
N ASN A 344 -8.12 -23.35 1.88
CA ASN A 344 -9.28 -23.87 1.17
C ASN A 344 -10.61 -23.29 1.71
N ASP A 345 -10.62 -22.83 2.96
CA ASP A 345 -11.78 -22.25 3.64
C ASP A 345 -11.94 -20.74 3.37
N LEU A 346 -10.98 -20.10 2.68
CA LEU A 346 -11.13 -18.72 2.23
C LEU A 346 -12.39 -18.60 1.34
N PRO A 347 -13.29 -17.64 1.58
CA PRO A 347 -14.49 -17.51 0.74
C PRO A 347 -14.19 -16.93 -0.64
N VAL A 348 -13.01 -16.35 -0.83
CA VAL A 348 -12.53 -15.73 -2.07
C VAL A 348 -11.10 -16.14 -2.41
N ASP A 349 -10.62 -15.81 -3.61
CA ASP A 349 -9.20 -15.86 -3.97
C ASP A 349 -8.80 -14.73 -4.94
N ALA A 350 -7.51 -14.64 -5.28
CA ALA A 350 -6.96 -13.51 -6.03
C ALA A 350 -7.57 -13.29 -7.42
N HIS A 351 -8.09 -14.32 -8.09
CA HIS A 351 -8.77 -14.15 -9.38
C HIS A 351 -10.10 -13.39 -9.25
N GLU A 352 -10.78 -13.46 -8.10
CA GLU A 352 -11.96 -12.65 -7.83
C GLU A 352 -11.58 -11.19 -7.56
N LEU A 353 -10.44 -10.93 -6.91
CA LEU A 353 -9.92 -9.56 -6.76
C LEU A 353 -9.56 -8.94 -8.11
N VAL A 354 -8.94 -9.73 -9.01
CA VAL A 354 -8.70 -9.33 -10.40
C VAL A 354 -10.03 -9.04 -11.10
N ALA A 355 -11.05 -9.87 -10.91
CA ALA A 355 -12.35 -9.67 -11.51
C ALA A 355 -13.05 -8.38 -11.02
N LEU A 356 -12.89 -8.00 -9.74
CA LEU A 356 -13.41 -6.73 -9.19
C LEU A 356 -12.90 -5.47 -9.93
N CYS A 357 -11.78 -5.57 -10.63
CA CYS A 357 -11.23 -4.48 -11.43
C CYS A 357 -11.98 -4.29 -12.76
N ALA A 358 -12.76 -5.28 -13.22
CA ALA A 358 -13.48 -5.20 -14.48
C ALA A 358 -14.48 -4.02 -14.54
N PRO A 359 -14.68 -3.39 -15.70
CA PRO A 359 -14.06 -3.69 -17.00
C PRO A 359 -12.72 -2.96 -17.23
N ARG A 360 -12.11 -2.35 -16.19
CA ARG A 360 -10.94 -1.49 -16.35
C ARG A 360 -9.68 -2.31 -16.68
N PRO A 361 -8.77 -1.79 -17.52
CA PRO A 361 -7.53 -2.47 -17.84
C PRO A 361 -6.64 -2.69 -16.61
N LEU A 362 -6.07 -3.88 -16.53
CA LEU A 362 -5.13 -4.27 -15.48
C LEU A 362 -4.00 -5.10 -16.12
N PHE A 363 -2.76 -4.73 -15.82
CA PHE A 363 -1.57 -5.48 -16.20
C PHE A 363 -0.94 -6.09 -14.94
N ILE A 364 -0.78 -7.41 -14.91
CA ILE A 364 -0.11 -8.13 -13.82
C ILE A 364 1.28 -8.52 -14.31
N SER A 365 2.32 -7.94 -13.70
CA SER A 365 3.70 -8.32 -13.94
C SER A 365 4.15 -9.38 -12.94
N ALA A 366 4.96 -10.32 -13.43
CA ALA A 366 5.77 -11.19 -12.57
C ALA A 366 6.82 -10.39 -11.83
#